data_AF-G0MBM4-F1
#
_entry.id   AF-G0MBM4-F1
#
_cell.length_a   1.000
_cell.length_b   1.000
_cell.length_c   1.000
_cell.angle_alpha   90.00
_cell.angle_beta   90.00
_cell.angle_gamma   90.00
#
_symmetry.space_group_name_H-M   'P 1'
#
loop_
_entity.id
_entity.type
_entity.pdbx_description
1 polymer ?
#
loop_
_entity_poly.entity_id
_entity_poly.type
_entity_poly.pdbx_seq_one_letter_code
_entity_poly.pdbx_strand_id
1 'polypeptide(L)'
;MYYDDRHPANGNRYYPGHDPFDSPPRIYHTHTNVHYGGPRSDMDIAKTFDHEPFRHTDPKYKCLCNKMHVKQGCKCILAFLVLVVFAAALLLILNWNIGTWTTVIIHAILLIGVIACAAALFLAMKTEKENLLLPVAGIAVLGAIISIIFLAFTIWSLIDPSGVTGQLVNNFVVSQNGSMTEDQELYENREDIQTISAITIVIALAGLAASLWVAFVVYKYYMYLKDMKFARVPKNQVHIEITDLKKGINQ
;
A
#
# COMPACT_ATOMS: atom_id res chain seq x y z
N MET A 1 23.08 9.47 67.07
CA MET A 1 21.87 9.44 67.91
C MET A 1 20.69 9.79 67.03
N TYR A 2 19.69 8.91 67.03
CA TYR A 2 18.31 9.09 66.56
C TYR A 2 17.96 9.18 65.07
N TYR A 3 16.85 8.50 64.80
CA TYR A 3 16.20 8.06 63.57
C TYR A 3 15.11 9.05 63.13
N ASP A 4 14.61 8.82 61.90
CA ASP A 4 13.23 9.04 61.42
C ASP A 4 12.79 10.46 61.01
N ASP A 5 11.97 10.71 59.99
CA ASP A 5 11.26 9.86 59.01
C ASP A 5 10.55 10.77 57.95
N ARG A 6 10.04 10.17 56.87
CA ARG A 6 8.91 10.59 56.00
C ARG A 6 9.11 11.37 54.66
N HIS A 7 8.95 10.54 53.63
CA HIS A 7 8.07 10.62 52.45
C HIS A 7 8.48 11.38 51.17
N PRO A 8 8.63 10.66 50.04
CA PRO A 8 8.69 11.23 48.69
C PRO A 8 7.29 11.51 48.14
N ALA A 9 7.09 12.70 47.60
CA ALA A 9 5.91 13.05 46.82
C ALA A 9 5.91 12.28 45.48
N ASN A 10 4.87 11.47 45.30
CA ASN A 10 4.65 10.63 44.14
C ASN A 10 4.24 11.48 42.93
N GLY A 11 5.17 11.75 42.02
CA GLY A 11 4.92 12.41 40.74
C GLY A 11 4.44 11.43 39.69
N ASN A 12 3.16 11.04 39.73
CA ASN A 12 2.54 10.28 38.64
C ASN A 12 2.39 11.17 37.40
N ARG A 13 3.23 10.92 36.39
CA ARG A 13 3.03 11.42 35.02
C ARG A 13 1.79 10.74 34.43
N TYR A 14 0.73 11.51 34.22
CA TYR A 14 -0.41 11.12 33.38
C TYR A 14 0.06 11.00 31.92
N TYR A 15 -0.02 9.79 31.35
CA TYR A 15 -0.08 9.59 29.91
C TYR A 15 -1.56 9.53 29.50
N PRO A 16 -2.07 10.46 28.67
CA PRO A 16 -3.40 10.34 28.09
C PRO A 16 -3.32 9.50 26.81
N GLY A 17 -4.21 8.52 26.66
CA GLY A 17 -4.43 7.82 25.37
C GLY A 17 -4.25 6.30 25.44
N HIS A 18 -5.04 5.63 26.27
CA HIS A 18 -5.40 4.23 26.04
C HIS A 18 -6.89 4.17 25.77
N ASP A 19 -7.24 3.77 24.55
CA ASP A 19 -8.62 3.47 24.19
C ASP A 19 -9.12 2.28 25.03
N PRO A 20 -10.38 2.27 25.51
CA PRO A 20 -10.84 1.29 26.50
C PRO A 20 -11.05 -0.14 25.97
N PHE A 21 -10.75 -0.43 24.69
CA PHE A 21 -11.19 -1.64 24.01
C PHE A 21 -10.11 -2.70 23.72
N ASP A 22 -8.84 -2.45 24.09
CA ASP A 22 -7.71 -3.35 23.73
C ASP A 22 -7.08 -4.09 24.93
N SER A 23 -7.82 -4.29 26.03
CA SER A 23 -7.35 -5.20 27.08
C SER A 23 -7.74 -6.64 26.74
N PRO A 24 -6.81 -7.58 26.47
CA PRO A 24 -7.14 -9.00 26.42
C PRO A 24 -7.69 -9.44 27.78
N PRO A 25 -8.60 -10.42 27.83
CA PRO A 25 -9.16 -10.90 29.09
C PRO A 25 -8.03 -11.34 30.02
N ARG A 26 -8.02 -10.79 31.23
CA ARG A 26 -7.09 -11.17 32.29
C ARG A 26 -7.39 -12.62 32.70
N ILE A 27 -6.64 -13.57 32.14
CA ILE A 27 -6.72 -14.99 32.49
C ILE A 27 -6.18 -15.11 33.92
N TYR A 28 -7.07 -15.39 34.87
CA TYR A 28 -6.67 -15.80 36.21
C TYR A 28 -6.18 -17.24 36.13
N HIS A 29 -4.88 -17.47 36.32
CA HIS A 29 -4.33 -18.81 36.49
C HIS A 29 -4.77 -19.35 37.85
N THR A 30 -5.85 -20.11 37.88
CA THR A 30 -6.20 -20.94 39.02
C THR A 30 -5.20 -22.09 39.08
N HIS A 31 -4.23 -22.02 40.01
CA HIS A 31 -3.33 -23.12 40.28
C HIS A 31 -4.10 -24.28 40.94
N THR A 32 -4.62 -25.20 40.13
CA THR A 32 -5.04 -26.51 40.61
C THR A 32 -3.82 -27.43 40.67
N ASN A 33 -3.27 -27.61 41.87
CA ASN A 33 -2.24 -28.61 42.12
C ASN A 33 -2.87 -30.00 42.01
N VAL A 34 -2.75 -30.62 40.84
CA VAL A 34 -3.09 -32.04 40.65
C VAL A 34 -1.80 -32.84 40.75
N HIS A 35 -1.62 -33.59 41.85
CA HIS A 35 -0.52 -34.54 42.01
C HIS A 35 -0.82 -35.82 41.23
N TYR A 36 -0.16 -36.02 40.10
CA TYR A 36 -0.03 -37.33 39.47
C TYR A 36 1.38 -37.87 39.71
N GLY A 37 1.47 -38.98 40.44
CA GLY A 37 2.67 -39.78 40.57
C GLY A 37 2.86 -40.63 39.32
N GLY A 38 3.84 -40.27 38.49
CA GLY A 38 4.27 -41.02 37.31
C GLY A 38 5.66 -40.56 36.86
N PRO A 39 6.43 -41.38 36.11
CA PRO A 39 7.82 -41.12 35.82
C PRO A 39 7.98 -39.82 35.03
N ARG A 40 8.79 -38.90 35.57
CA ARG A 40 9.15 -37.61 34.96
C ARG A 40 9.84 -37.81 33.62
N SER A 41 9.08 -37.79 32.54
CA SER A 41 9.54 -37.20 31.29
C SER A 41 9.12 -35.73 31.37
N ASP A 42 10.08 -34.83 31.59
CA ASP A 42 9.89 -33.38 31.57
C ASP A 42 9.48 -32.96 30.14
N MET A 43 8.22 -33.15 29.79
CA MET A 43 7.60 -32.34 28.75
C MET A 43 7.30 -31.00 29.39
N ASP A 44 8.28 -30.08 29.28
CA ASP A 44 8.10 -28.66 29.54
C ASP A 44 7.01 -28.12 28.59
N ILE A 45 5.75 -28.29 28.99
CA ILE A 45 4.60 -27.64 28.34
C ILE A 45 4.80 -26.12 28.32
N ALA A 46 5.55 -25.57 29.28
CA ALA A 46 5.94 -24.17 29.31
C ALA A 46 6.78 -23.73 28.09
N LYS A 47 7.63 -24.61 27.52
CA LYS A 47 8.39 -24.29 26.30
C LYS A 47 7.52 -24.17 25.05
N THR A 48 6.28 -24.68 25.06
CA THR A 48 5.34 -24.49 23.94
C THR A 48 4.60 -23.15 23.96
N PHE A 49 4.80 -22.32 25.00
CA PHE A 49 4.13 -21.03 25.18
C PHE A 49 5.05 -19.81 25.08
N ASP A 50 6.37 -19.99 24.89
CA ASP A 50 7.31 -18.88 24.65
C ASP A 50 7.29 -18.37 23.19
N HIS A 51 6.13 -18.45 22.53
CA HIS A 51 5.92 -17.79 21.25
C HIS A 51 5.69 -16.31 21.53
N GLU A 52 6.70 -15.47 21.27
CA GLU A 52 6.50 -14.03 21.27
C GLU A 52 5.33 -13.69 20.34
N PRO A 53 4.30 -12.98 20.84
CA PRO A 53 3.15 -12.61 20.03
C PRO A 53 3.61 -11.76 18.85
N PHE A 54 3.03 -12.01 17.67
CA PHE A 54 3.39 -11.28 16.46
C PHE A 54 3.30 -9.77 16.68
N ARG A 55 4.44 -9.08 16.53
CA ARG A 55 4.56 -7.65 16.82
C ARG A 55 3.94 -6.83 15.69
N HIS A 56 2.63 -6.59 15.75
CA HIS A 56 1.87 -5.81 14.76
C HIS A 56 2.36 -4.35 14.62
N THR A 57 3.02 -3.80 15.65
CA THR A 57 3.44 -2.39 15.72
C THR A 57 4.86 -2.14 15.23
N ASP A 58 5.55 -3.18 14.73
CA ASP A 58 6.91 -3.08 14.21
C ASP A 58 6.98 -2.01 13.09
N PRO A 59 7.94 -1.07 13.13
CA PRO A 59 8.14 -0.07 12.09
C PRO A 59 8.21 -0.66 10.67
N LYS A 60 8.63 -1.92 10.49
CA LYS A 60 8.66 -2.54 9.16
C LYS A 60 7.29 -2.64 8.48
N TYR A 61 6.19 -2.63 9.26
CA TYR A 61 4.79 -2.66 8.80
C TYR A 61 4.12 -1.29 8.83
N LYS A 62 4.91 -0.22 8.84
CA LYS A 62 4.41 1.15 8.74
C LYS A 62 4.82 1.75 7.39
N CYS A 63 4.00 2.66 6.91
CA CYS A 63 4.18 3.47 5.71
C CYS A 63 4.13 4.95 6.09
N LEU A 64 4.42 5.83 5.12
CA LEU A 64 4.37 7.29 5.31
C LEU A 64 5.29 7.72 6.47
N CYS A 65 6.59 7.42 6.34
CA CYS A 65 7.63 7.71 7.34
C CYS A 65 7.33 7.13 8.73
N ASN A 66 6.90 5.86 8.77
CA ASN A 66 6.54 5.13 9.99
C ASN A 66 5.36 5.71 10.80
N LYS A 67 4.53 6.57 10.18
CA LYS A 67 3.38 7.18 10.86
C LYS A 67 2.10 6.36 10.73
N MET A 68 1.91 5.62 9.64
CA MET A 68 0.66 4.93 9.34
C MET A 68 0.88 3.42 9.18
N HIS A 69 0.11 2.59 9.89
CA HIS A 69 0.16 1.13 9.69
C HIS A 69 -0.29 0.74 8.28
N VAL A 70 0.35 -0.26 7.67
CA VAL A 70 0.10 -0.67 6.28
C VAL A 70 -1.36 -1.07 6.01
N LYS A 71 -2.05 -1.66 7.00
CA LYS A 71 -3.49 -1.98 6.90
C LYS A 71 -4.34 -0.71 6.73
N GLN A 72 -3.98 0.38 7.41
CA GLN A 72 -4.67 1.66 7.25
C GLN A 72 -4.33 2.29 5.90
N GLY A 73 -3.06 2.20 5.46
CA GLY A 73 -2.65 2.63 4.13
C GLY A 73 -3.44 1.93 3.01
N CYS A 74 -3.66 0.62 3.10
CA CYS A 74 -4.49 -0.11 2.14
C CYS A 74 -5.96 0.34 2.14
N LYS A 75 -6.52 0.73 3.30
CA LYS A 75 -7.87 1.32 3.35
C LYS A 75 -7.91 2.68 2.63
N CYS A 76 -6.89 3.51 2.81
CA CYS A 76 -6.78 4.79 2.09
C CYS A 76 -6.66 4.57 0.58
N ILE A 77 -5.86 3.59 0.15
CA ILE A 77 -5.74 3.22 -1.27
C ILE A 77 -7.09 2.70 -1.80
N LEU A 78 -7.79 1.85 -1.05
CA LEU A 78 -9.11 1.37 -1.48
C LEU A 78 -10.10 2.53 -1.63
N ALA A 79 -10.14 3.47 -0.68
CA ALA A 79 -10.99 4.65 -0.78
C ALA A 79 -10.64 5.51 -2.00
N PHE A 80 -9.35 5.70 -2.27
CA PHE A 80 -8.87 6.38 -3.47
C PHE A 80 -9.29 5.66 -4.75
N LEU A 81 -9.12 4.33 -4.83
CA LEU A 81 -9.56 3.55 -5.99
C LEU A 81 -11.06 3.65 -6.23
N VAL A 82 -11.88 3.66 -5.17
CA VAL A 82 -13.33 3.85 -5.29
C VAL A 82 -13.65 5.23 -5.89
N LEU A 83 -12.97 6.29 -5.44
CA LEU A 83 -13.14 7.63 -6.06
C LEU A 83 -12.74 7.63 -7.53
N VAL A 84 -11.65 6.95 -7.89
CA VAL A 84 -11.21 6.79 -9.29
C VAL A 84 -12.25 6.03 -10.11
N VAL A 85 -12.90 4.99 -9.56
CA VAL A 85 -14.00 4.28 -10.24
C VAL A 85 -15.17 5.22 -10.54
N PHE A 86 -15.58 6.06 -9.59
CA PHE A 86 -16.65 7.04 -9.81
C PHE A 86 -16.27 8.06 -10.89
N ALA A 87 -15.05 8.59 -10.84
CA ALA A 87 -14.55 9.52 -11.85
C ALA A 87 -14.50 8.88 -13.25
N ALA A 88 -13.97 7.65 -13.36
CA ALA A 88 -13.89 6.92 -14.61
C ALA A 88 -15.27 6.55 -15.17
N ALA A 89 -16.23 6.18 -14.31
CA ALA A 89 -17.61 5.93 -14.73
C ALA A 89 -18.28 7.20 -15.27
N LEU A 90 -18.06 8.34 -14.62
CA LEU A 90 -18.57 9.63 -15.08
C LEU A 90 -17.96 10.02 -16.43
N LEU A 91 -16.65 9.86 -16.60
CA LEU A 91 -15.98 10.07 -17.89
C LEU A 91 -16.49 9.13 -18.98
N LEU A 92 -16.80 7.87 -18.65
CA LEU A 92 -17.38 6.93 -19.60
C LEU A 92 -18.80 7.37 -20.03
N ILE A 93 -19.64 7.83 -19.10
CA ILE A 93 -20.98 8.34 -19.40
C ILE A 93 -20.92 9.59 -20.30
N LEU A 94 -19.97 10.50 -20.03
CA LEU A 94 -19.77 11.68 -20.87
C LEU A 94 -19.29 11.30 -22.27
N ASN A 95 -18.28 10.43 -22.37
CA ASN A 95 -17.76 9.96 -23.65
C ASN A 95 -18.75 9.11 -24.44
N TRP A 96 -19.70 8.46 -23.79
CA TRP A 96 -20.75 7.71 -24.48
C TRP A 96 -21.60 8.60 -25.40
N ASN A 97 -21.79 9.87 -25.02
CA ASN A 97 -22.64 10.80 -25.77
C ASN A 97 -21.86 11.65 -26.79
N ILE A 98 -20.57 11.89 -26.58
CA ILE A 98 -19.78 12.90 -27.32
C ILE A 98 -18.54 12.28 -27.97
N GLY A 99 -18.03 11.16 -27.45
CA GLY A 99 -16.75 10.59 -27.86
C GLY A 99 -16.86 9.58 -29.00
N THR A 100 -15.69 9.20 -29.52
CA THR A 100 -15.56 8.09 -30.48
C THR A 100 -15.74 6.72 -29.83
N TRP A 101 -16.17 5.71 -30.59
CA TRP A 101 -16.25 4.33 -30.11
C TRP A 101 -14.92 3.80 -29.54
N THR A 102 -13.78 4.22 -30.11
CA THR A 102 -12.45 3.82 -29.62
C THR A 102 -12.17 4.37 -28.23
N THR A 103 -12.47 5.66 -27.97
CA THR A 103 -12.29 6.24 -26.64
C THR A 103 -13.23 5.62 -25.62
N VAL A 104 -14.48 5.34 -25.98
CA VAL A 104 -15.43 4.63 -25.12
C VAL A 104 -14.90 3.25 -24.71
N ILE A 105 -14.38 2.46 -25.67
CA ILE A 105 -13.82 1.13 -25.40
C ILE A 105 -12.61 1.23 -24.46
N ILE A 106 -11.70 2.17 -24.70
CA ILE A 106 -10.52 2.37 -23.84
C ILE A 106 -10.93 2.72 -22.40
N HIS A 107 -11.87 3.66 -22.23
CA HIS A 107 -12.37 4.04 -20.91
C HIS A 107 -13.09 2.88 -20.21
N ALA A 108 -13.84 2.05 -20.95
CA ALA A 108 -14.49 0.87 -20.39
C ALA A 108 -13.46 -0.17 -19.89
N ILE A 109 -12.40 -0.44 -20.66
CA ILE A 109 -11.32 -1.35 -20.25
C ILE A 109 -10.62 -0.81 -19.00
N LEU A 110 -10.29 0.49 -18.98
CA LEU A 110 -9.68 1.13 -17.81
C LEU A 110 -10.58 1.03 -16.57
N LEU A 111 -11.88 1.30 -16.72
CA LEU A 111 -12.86 1.20 -15.62
C LEU A 111 -12.90 -0.23 -15.06
N ILE A 112 -12.99 -1.24 -15.92
CA ILE A 112 -12.97 -2.66 -15.51
C ILE A 112 -11.66 -2.98 -14.78
N GLY A 113 -10.52 -2.51 -15.29
CA GLY A 113 -9.22 -2.70 -14.67
C GLY A 113 -9.13 -2.11 -13.26
N VAL A 114 -9.61 -0.88 -13.06
CA VAL A 114 -9.64 -0.23 -11.74
C VAL A 114 -10.58 -0.96 -10.79
N ILE A 115 -11.77 -1.39 -11.24
CA ILE A 115 -12.70 -2.19 -10.43
C ILE A 115 -12.06 -3.51 -10.01
N ALA A 116 -11.37 -4.19 -10.92
CA ALA A 116 -10.67 -5.44 -10.63
C ALA A 116 -9.57 -5.24 -9.57
N CYS A 117 -8.81 -4.14 -9.66
CA CYS A 117 -7.79 -3.79 -8.66
C CYS A 117 -8.40 -3.50 -7.29
N ALA A 118 -9.49 -2.71 -7.25
CA ALA A 118 -10.20 -2.39 -6.01
C ALA A 118 -10.79 -3.65 -5.36
N ALA A 119 -11.42 -4.52 -6.16
CA ALA A 119 -11.98 -5.78 -5.71
C ALA A 119 -10.88 -6.73 -5.19
N ALA A 120 -9.76 -6.86 -5.91
CA ALA A 120 -8.63 -7.67 -5.47
C ALA A 120 -8.05 -7.17 -4.14
N LEU A 121 -7.87 -5.86 -3.98
CA LEU A 121 -7.39 -5.26 -2.74
C LEU A 121 -8.38 -5.45 -1.58
N PHE A 122 -9.68 -5.26 -1.83
CA PHE A 122 -10.73 -5.50 -0.83
C PHE A 122 -10.77 -6.98 -0.40
N LEU A 123 -10.74 -7.90 -1.36
CA LEU A 123 -10.71 -9.34 -1.09
C LEU A 123 -9.44 -9.75 -0.36
N ALA A 124 -8.28 -9.19 -0.70
CA ALA A 124 -7.03 -9.42 0.02
C ALA A 124 -7.14 -8.99 1.49
N MET A 125 -7.74 -7.83 1.76
CA MET A 125 -7.95 -7.36 3.12
C MET A 125 -8.97 -8.19 3.91
N LYS A 126 -10.05 -8.65 3.26
CA LYS A 126 -11.11 -9.46 3.91
C LYS A 126 -10.66 -10.90 4.16
N THR A 127 -9.95 -11.50 3.22
CA THR A 127 -9.54 -12.91 3.28
C THR A 127 -8.14 -13.12 3.84
N GLU A 128 -7.40 -12.04 4.08
CA GLU A 128 -5.99 -12.05 4.50
C GLU A 128 -5.08 -12.90 3.58
N LYS A 129 -5.47 -13.08 2.31
CA LYS A 129 -4.70 -13.81 1.30
C LYS A 129 -3.66 -12.90 0.66
N GLU A 130 -2.40 -13.16 0.97
CA GLU A 130 -1.25 -12.37 0.52
C GLU A 130 -1.10 -12.38 -1.01
N ASN A 131 -1.35 -13.51 -1.67
CA ASN A 131 -1.15 -13.66 -3.12
C ASN A 131 -2.03 -12.74 -3.97
N LEU A 132 -3.16 -12.24 -3.44
CA LEU A 132 -4.03 -11.29 -4.14
C LEU A 132 -3.43 -9.88 -4.23
N LEU A 133 -2.41 -9.56 -3.44
CA LEU A 133 -1.75 -8.24 -3.43
C LEU A 133 -0.68 -8.12 -4.50
N LEU A 134 -0.04 -9.23 -4.90
CA LEU A 134 0.98 -9.24 -5.94
C LEU A 134 0.52 -8.68 -7.29
N PRO A 135 -0.64 -9.08 -7.86
CA PRO A 135 -1.10 -8.50 -9.12
C PRO A 135 -1.41 -7.00 -8.98
N VAL A 136 -1.95 -6.56 -7.84
CA VAL A 136 -2.22 -5.13 -7.59
C VAL A 136 -0.91 -4.33 -7.53
N ALA A 137 0.11 -4.84 -6.83
CA ALA A 137 1.43 -4.22 -6.80
C ALA A 137 2.10 -4.21 -8.19
N GLY A 138 1.99 -5.31 -8.94
CA GLY A 138 2.52 -5.42 -10.30
C GLY A 138 1.89 -4.41 -11.26
N ILE A 139 0.56 -4.23 -11.21
CA ILE A 139 -0.14 -3.20 -11.99
C ILE A 139 0.31 -1.80 -11.59
N ALA A 140 0.51 -1.53 -10.29
CA ALA A 140 1.01 -0.23 -9.84
C ALA A 140 2.45 0.05 -10.33
N VAL A 141 3.32 -0.96 -10.36
CA VAL A 141 4.68 -0.84 -10.94
C VAL A 141 4.61 -0.60 -12.44
N LEU A 142 3.76 -1.32 -13.17
CA LEU A 142 3.54 -1.10 -14.60
C LEU A 142 3.03 0.32 -14.86
N GLY A 143 2.10 0.81 -14.04
CA GLY A 143 1.62 2.20 -14.09
C GLY A 143 2.73 3.23 -13.86
N ALA A 144 3.65 2.96 -12.94
CA ALA A 144 4.83 3.80 -12.74
C ALA A 144 5.73 3.84 -13.98
N ILE A 145 6.00 2.69 -14.62
CA ILE A 145 6.79 2.61 -15.85
C ILE A 145 6.12 3.41 -16.98
N ILE A 146 4.82 3.22 -17.19
CA ILE A 146 4.05 3.97 -18.19
C ILE A 146 4.12 5.48 -17.91
N SER A 147 4.01 5.89 -16.63
CA SER A 147 4.12 7.30 -16.24
C SER A 147 5.49 7.89 -16.54
N ILE A 148 6.58 7.12 -16.36
CA ILE A 148 7.94 7.56 -16.71
C ILE A 148 8.07 7.75 -18.23
N ILE A 149 7.59 6.79 -19.02
CA ILE A 149 7.62 6.88 -20.48
C ILE A 149 6.83 8.09 -20.97
N PHE A 150 5.62 8.27 -20.44
CA PHE A 150 4.77 9.41 -20.78
C PHE A 150 5.44 10.74 -20.40
N LEU A 151 6.01 10.85 -19.20
CA LEU A 151 6.77 12.03 -18.76
C LEU A 151 7.93 12.34 -19.71
N ALA A 152 8.68 11.32 -20.15
CA ALA A 152 9.78 11.50 -21.10
C ALA A 152 9.28 12.04 -22.45
N PHE A 153 8.15 11.53 -22.97
CA PHE A 153 7.54 12.05 -24.19
C PHE A 153 7.00 13.48 -24.01
N THR A 154 6.41 13.81 -22.86
CA THR A 154 5.96 15.19 -22.58
C THR A 154 7.14 16.15 -22.52
N ILE A 155 8.25 15.78 -21.90
CA ILE A 155 9.47 16.61 -21.89
C ILE A 155 10.01 16.77 -23.32
N TRP A 156 10.01 15.69 -24.11
CA TRP A 156 10.45 15.77 -25.51
C TRP A 156 9.57 16.67 -26.36
N SER A 157 8.24 16.66 -26.13
CA SER A 157 7.28 17.53 -26.82
C SER A 157 7.53 19.02 -26.58
N LEU A 158 8.16 19.39 -25.46
CA LEU A 158 8.52 20.78 -25.18
C LEU A 158 9.74 21.26 -25.97
N ILE A 159 10.64 20.34 -26.33
CA ILE A 159 11.86 20.64 -27.08
C ILE A 159 11.54 20.75 -28.57
N ASP A 160 10.78 19.79 -29.09
CA ASP A 160 10.33 19.76 -30.48
C ASP A 160 8.80 19.55 -30.54
N PRO A 161 8.03 20.65 -30.43
CA PRO A 161 6.57 20.59 -30.45
C PRO A 161 6.01 20.23 -31.84
N SER A 162 6.76 20.50 -32.91
CA SER A 162 6.40 20.15 -34.29
C SER A 162 6.65 18.69 -34.64
N GLY A 163 7.52 18.01 -33.89
CA GLY A 163 7.86 16.61 -34.11
C GLY A 163 6.73 15.63 -33.79
N VAL A 164 6.88 14.38 -34.23
CA VAL A 164 5.90 13.29 -34.04
C VAL A 164 5.50 13.10 -32.58
N THR A 165 6.46 13.22 -31.66
CA THR A 165 6.25 13.17 -30.20
C THR A 165 5.43 14.36 -29.68
N GLY A 166 5.65 15.55 -30.23
CA GLY A 166 4.88 16.75 -29.91
C GLY A 166 3.41 16.59 -30.30
N GLN A 167 3.17 16.12 -31.53
CA GLN A 167 1.83 15.81 -32.02
C GLN A 167 1.15 14.71 -31.20
N LEU A 168 1.88 13.66 -30.81
CA LEU A 168 1.33 12.57 -30.01
C LEU A 168 0.87 13.06 -28.63
N VAL A 169 1.70 13.83 -27.92
CA VAL A 169 1.32 14.40 -26.61
C VAL A 169 0.19 15.40 -26.77
N ASN A 170 0.21 16.25 -27.79
CA ASN A 170 -0.85 17.21 -28.04
C ASN A 170 -2.19 16.53 -28.32
N ASN A 171 -2.20 15.46 -29.12
CA ASN A 171 -3.39 14.65 -29.39
C ASN A 171 -3.92 13.93 -28.14
N PHE A 172 -3.03 13.53 -27.22
CA PHE A 172 -3.43 12.92 -25.95
C PHE A 172 -3.97 13.93 -24.93
N VAL A 173 -3.54 15.19 -25.00
CA VAL A 173 -3.78 16.20 -23.96
C VAL A 173 -4.83 17.24 -24.37
N VAL A 174 -4.81 17.74 -25.61
CA VAL A 174 -5.57 18.94 -26.00
C VAL A 174 -6.93 18.62 -26.60
N SER A 175 -7.05 17.76 -27.63
CA SER A 175 -8.38 17.53 -28.21
C SER A 175 -8.43 16.44 -29.29
N GLN A 176 -9.52 15.66 -29.24
CA GLN A 176 -10.02 14.81 -30.32
C GLN A 176 -10.74 15.58 -31.45
N ASN A 177 -10.80 16.92 -31.37
CA ASN A 177 -11.70 17.75 -32.18
C ASN A 177 -11.04 18.88 -32.97
N GLY A 178 -9.73 18.87 -33.16
CA GLY A 178 -9.09 19.85 -34.03
C GLY A 178 -7.59 19.68 -33.99
N SER A 179 -7.03 19.26 -35.11
CA SER A 179 -5.60 19.33 -35.36
C SER A 179 -5.15 20.79 -35.23
N MET A 180 -4.73 21.22 -34.03
CA MET A 180 -4.01 22.49 -33.78
C MET A 180 -2.59 22.44 -34.38
N THR A 181 -2.48 21.93 -35.60
CA THR A 181 -1.23 21.63 -36.32
C THR A 181 -1.32 22.09 -37.77
N GLU A 182 -2.11 23.14 -38.06
CA GLU A 182 -1.84 23.97 -39.23
C GLU A 182 -0.77 24.98 -38.84
N ASP A 183 0.33 25.00 -39.60
CA ASP A 183 1.60 25.71 -39.33
C ASP A 183 1.45 27.22 -39.06
N GLN A 184 0.26 27.78 -39.29
CA GLN A 184 -0.07 29.19 -39.13
C GLN A 184 -0.64 29.54 -37.74
N GLU A 185 -1.21 28.58 -36.99
CA GLU A 185 -1.76 28.77 -35.63
C GLU A 185 -0.76 28.45 -34.50
N LEU A 186 0.40 27.88 -34.83
CA LEU A 186 1.39 27.38 -33.86
C LEU A 186 2.14 28.50 -33.13
N TYR A 187 2.26 29.68 -33.77
CA TYR A 187 2.89 30.87 -33.19
C TYR A 187 1.94 31.66 -32.28
N GLU A 188 0.64 31.71 -32.59
CA GLU A 188 -0.37 32.36 -31.76
C GLU A 188 -0.73 31.52 -30.52
N ASN A 189 -0.73 30.18 -30.63
CA ASN A 189 -1.10 29.29 -29.52
C ASN A 189 0.08 28.78 -28.67
N ARG A 190 1.27 29.38 -28.80
CA ARG A 190 2.47 28.90 -28.11
C ARG A 190 2.34 28.97 -26.58
N GLU A 191 1.70 30.01 -26.05
CA GLU A 191 1.46 30.17 -24.61
C GLU A 191 0.48 29.12 -24.06
N ASP A 192 -0.56 28.79 -24.83
CA ASP A 192 -1.54 27.75 -24.46
C ASP A 192 -0.91 26.36 -24.47
N ILE A 193 -0.11 26.04 -25.50
CA ILE A 193 0.64 24.78 -25.58
C ILE A 193 1.61 24.65 -24.40
N GLN A 194 2.32 25.73 -24.04
CA GLN A 194 3.23 25.74 -22.88
C GLN A 194 2.48 25.57 -21.55
N THR A 195 1.32 26.19 -21.39
CA THR A 195 0.51 26.07 -20.18
C THR A 195 -0.05 24.66 -20.01
N ILE A 196 -0.57 24.08 -21.10
CA ILE A 196 -1.17 22.75 -21.11
C ILE A 196 -0.11 21.65 -20.88
N SER A 197 1.05 21.78 -21.51
CA SER A 197 2.18 20.87 -21.28
C SER A 197 2.71 20.95 -19.85
N ALA A 198 2.78 22.14 -19.24
CA ALA A 198 3.16 22.30 -17.84
C ALA A 198 2.17 21.60 -16.89
N ILE A 199 0.86 21.77 -17.11
CA ILE A 199 -0.18 21.06 -16.34
C ILE A 199 -0.03 19.55 -16.50
N THR A 200 0.23 19.08 -17.72
CA THR A 200 0.42 17.66 -18.03
C THR A 200 1.62 17.07 -17.29
N ILE A 201 2.74 17.79 -17.21
CA ILE A 201 3.92 17.37 -16.44
C ILE A 201 3.58 17.22 -14.97
N VAL A 202 2.85 18.17 -14.38
CA VAL A 202 2.43 18.10 -12.98
C VAL A 202 1.54 16.87 -12.74
N ILE A 203 0.59 16.61 -13.63
CA ILE A 203 -0.28 15.43 -13.57
C ILE A 203 0.53 14.13 -13.70
N ALA A 204 1.48 14.07 -14.64
CA ALA A 204 2.33 12.90 -14.85
C ALA A 204 3.21 12.61 -13.62
N LEU A 205 3.78 13.63 -12.99
CA LEU A 205 4.56 13.50 -11.75
C LEU A 205 3.68 13.06 -10.57
N ALA A 206 2.47 13.61 -10.44
CA ALA A 206 1.52 13.19 -9.42
C ALA A 206 1.10 11.73 -9.62
N GLY A 207 0.84 11.31 -10.87
CA GLY A 207 0.55 9.93 -11.24
C GLY A 207 1.69 8.98 -10.89
N LEU A 208 2.93 9.35 -11.24
CA LEU A 208 4.13 8.60 -10.88
C LEU A 208 4.26 8.41 -9.37
N ALA A 209 4.14 9.49 -8.61
CA ALA A 209 4.24 9.46 -7.16
C ALA A 209 3.14 8.58 -6.54
N ALA A 210 1.91 8.68 -7.04
CA ALA A 210 0.79 7.84 -6.61
C ALA A 210 1.03 6.36 -6.92
N SER A 211 1.49 6.02 -8.13
CA SER A 211 1.81 4.64 -8.52
C SER A 211 2.91 4.02 -7.65
N LEU A 212 3.99 4.76 -7.41
CA LEU A 212 5.09 4.31 -6.54
C LEU A 212 4.61 4.13 -5.09
N TRP A 213 3.80 5.06 -4.58
CA TRP A 213 3.24 4.97 -3.24
C TRP A 213 2.31 3.76 -3.08
N VAL A 214 1.41 3.53 -4.04
CA VAL A 214 0.52 2.37 -4.06
C VAL A 214 1.33 1.07 -4.08
N ALA A 215 2.30 0.96 -5.00
CA ALA A 215 3.16 -0.22 -5.10
C ALA A 215 3.89 -0.50 -3.77
N PHE A 216 4.46 0.53 -3.15
CA PHE A 216 5.17 0.42 -1.88
C PHE A 216 4.26 -0.05 -0.74
N VAL A 217 3.09 0.57 -0.56
CA VAL A 217 2.16 0.23 0.53
C VAL A 217 1.59 -1.17 0.33
N VAL A 218 1.19 -1.54 -0.88
CA VAL A 218 0.64 -2.87 -1.19
C VAL A 218 1.69 -3.95 -0.99
N TYR A 219 2.94 -3.71 -1.41
CA TYR A 219 4.05 -4.65 -1.17
C TYR A 219 4.36 -4.82 0.33
N LYS A 220 4.38 -3.72 1.08
CA LYS A 220 4.54 -3.77 2.54
C LYS A 220 3.40 -4.50 3.24
N TYR A 221 2.17 -4.35 2.75
CA TYR A 221 1.04 -5.11 3.26
C TYR A 221 1.11 -6.60 2.90
N TYR A 222 1.61 -6.94 1.71
CA TYR A 222 1.93 -8.31 1.33
C TYR A 222 2.93 -8.95 2.31
N MET A 223 4.03 -8.25 2.61
CA MET A 223 5.02 -8.70 3.59
C MET A 223 4.40 -8.88 4.98
N TYR A 224 3.55 -7.94 5.40
CA TYR A 224 2.83 -8.05 6.67
C TYR A 224 1.95 -9.30 6.73
N LEU A 225 1.14 -9.58 5.71
CA LEU A 225 0.28 -10.77 5.69
C LEU A 225 1.10 -12.06 5.65
N LYS A 226 2.20 -12.08 4.88
CA LYS A 226 3.12 -13.21 4.80
C LYS A 226 3.77 -13.52 6.14
N ASP A 227 4.33 -12.52 6.81
CA ASP A 227 5.00 -12.67 8.11
C ASP A 227 3.99 -13.07 9.20
N MET A 228 2.79 -12.47 9.19
CA MET A 228 1.72 -12.80 10.11
C MET A 228 1.24 -14.24 9.94
N LYS A 229 1.09 -14.71 8.70
CA LYS A 229 0.72 -16.11 8.40
C LYS A 229 1.82 -17.08 8.82
N PHE A 230 3.08 -16.71 8.62
CA PHE A 230 4.22 -17.49 9.09
C PHE A 230 4.21 -17.65 10.61
N ALA A 231 3.98 -16.56 11.35
CA ALA A 231 3.90 -16.58 12.81
C ALA A 231 2.69 -17.37 13.35
N ARG A 232 1.60 -17.48 12.59
CA ARG A 232 0.41 -18.29 12.98
C ARG A 232 0.57 -19.79 12.77
N VAL A 233 1.53 -20.25 11.95
CA VAL A 233 1.70 -21.69 11.64
C VAL A 233 2.76 -22.29 12.55
N PRO A 234 2.39 -23.06 13.60
CA PRO A 234 3.35 -23.61 14.57
C PRO A 234 4.36 -24.58 13.95
N LYS A 235 4.00 -25.26 12.84
CA LYS A 235 4.88 -26.23 12.16
C LYS A 235 6.14 -25.63 11.51
N ASN A 236 6.14 -24.35 11.15
CA ASN A 236 7.29 -23.74 10.47
C ASN A 236 8.36 -23.26 11.44
N GLN A 237 8.03 -23.03 12.72
CA GLN A 237 8.99 -22.60 13.72
C GLN A 237 9.91 -23.75 14.17
N VAL A 238 9.38 -24.97 14.24
CA VAL A 238 10.18 -26.18 14.53
C VAL A 238 11.30 -26.38 13.51
N HIS A 239 11.05 -26.08 12.22
CA HIS A 239 12.10 -26.19 11.21
C HIS A 239 13.19 -25.12 11.36
N ILE A 240 12.85 -23.87 11.71
CA ILE A 240 13.86 -22.82 11.92
C ILE A 240 14.74 -23.17 13.12
N GLU A 241 14.15 -23.57 14.25
CA GLU A 241 14.91 -23.96 15.44
C GLU A 241 15.89 -25.10 15.15
N ILE A 242 15.47 -26.13 14.39
CA ILE A 242 16.36 -27.24 13.99
C ILE A 242 17.49 -26.75 13.07
N THR A 243 17.22 -25.80 12.18
CA THR A 243 18.24 -25.31 11.24
C THR A 243 19.27 -24.43 11.93
N ASP A 244 18.84 -23.58 12.86
CA ASP A 244 19.72 -22.72 13.66
C ASP A 244 20.53 -23.52 14.68
N LEU A 245 19.93 -24.53 15.33
CA LEU A 245 20.65 -25.49 16.16
C LEU A 245 21.74 -26.22 15.36
N LYS A 246 21.41 -26.69 14.14
CA LYS A 246 22.39 -27.35 13.27
C LYS A 246 23.51 -26.42 12.81
N LYS A 247 23.25 -25.11 12.73
CA LYS A 247 24.25 -24.11 12.36
C LYS A 247 25.18 -23.75 13.53
N GLY A 248 24.63 -23.67 14.74
CA GLY A 248 25.39 -23.44 15.98
C GLY A 248 26.24 -24.63 16.43
N ILE A 249 25.85 -25.86 16.07
CA ILE A 249 26.64 -27.08 16.35
C ILE A 249 27.85 -27.22 15.40
N ASN A 250 27.83 -26.56 14.24
CA ASN A 250 28.88 -26.62 13.22
C ASN A 250 29.87 -25.44 13.29
N GLN A 251 29.82 -24.62 14.34
CA GLN A 251 30.82 -23.59 14.67
C GLN A 251 31.62 -24.01 15.89
#